data_AF-A0A4U5M545-F1
#
_entry.id   AF-A0A4U5M545-F1
#
_cell.length_a   1.000
_cell.length_b   1.000
_cell.length_c   1.000
_cell.angle_alpha   90.00
_cell.angle_beta   90.00
_cell.angle_gamma   90.00
#
_symmetry.space_group_name_H-M   'P 1'
#
loop_
_entity.id
_entity.type
_entity.pdbx_description
1 polymer ?
#
loop_
_entity_poly.entity_id
_entity_poly.type
_entity_poly.pdbx_seq_one_letter_code
_entity_poly.pdbx_strand_id
1 'polypeptide(L)'
;MDSLIDTPRDVQVLRSKGILINTLGSDEQAAELFNQIASHLKPDPYAYIQVKSSIEKEHRKVIRKWLAMWLRVYFKSPIAFVAATFTIILTAIQTYTALFPLKDR
;
A
#
# COMPACT_ATOMS: atom_id res chain seq x y z
N MET A 1 2.82 22.04 -0.62
CA MET A 1 3.71 21.13 -1.36
C MET A 1 4.15 19.95 -0.49
N ASP A 2 4.06 20.10 0.84
CA ASP A 2 4.34 19.09 1.87
C ASP A 2 3.73 17.70 1.62
N SER A 3 2.59 17.61 0.93
CA SER A 3 1.98 16.32 0.61
C SER A 3 2.77 15.47 -0.40
N LEU A 4 3.81 16.02 -1.02
CA LEU A 4 4.58 15.36 -2.09
C LEU A 4 6.06 15.18 -1.73
N ILE A 5 6.67 16.18 -1.09
CA ILE A 5 8.05 16.15 -0.62
C ILE A 5 8.01 16.69 0.80
N ASP A 6 8.36 15.86 1.77
CA ASP A 6 8.46 16.21 3.20
C ASP A 6 9.79 15.71 3.78
N THR A 7 10.22 14.53 3.34
CA THR A 7 11.45 13.90 3.82
C THR A 7 12.48 13.71 2.69
N PRO A 8 13.77 13.55 3.03
CA PRO A 8 14.82 13.19 2.05
C PRO A 8 14.47 11.89 1.29
N ARG A 9 13.74 10.99 1.95
CA ARG A 9 13.29 9.73 1.35
C ARG A 9 12.30 9.96 0.20
N ASP A 10 11.43 10.96 0.32
CA ASP A 10 10.49 11.30 -0.76
C ASP A 10 11.24 11.80 -1.98
N VAL A 11 12.25 12.65 -1.79
CA VAL A 11 13.16 13.11 -2.85
C VAL A 11 13.89 11.93 -3.50
N GLN A 12 14.42 11.01 -2.69
CA GLN A 12 15.09 9.80 -3.19
C GLN A 12 14.15 8.95 -4.07
N VAL A 13 12.91 8.73 -3.62
CA VAL A 13 11.90 7.95 -4.36
C VAL A 13 11.54 8.66 -5.66
N LEU A 14 11.29 9.97 -5.63
CA LEU A 14 10.95 10.75 -6.82
C LEU A 14 12.12 10.78 -7.82
N ARG A 15 13.36 10.91 -7.34
CA ARG A 15 14.57 10.84 -8.17
C ARG A 15 14.75 9.47 -8.81
N SER A 16 14.63 8.40 -8.02
CA SER A 16 14.80 7.03 -8.54
C SER A 16 13.75 6.66 -9.60
N LYS A 17 12.57 7.29 -9.54
CA LYS A 17 11.51 7.17 -10.54
C LYS A 17 11.63 8.15 -11.71
N GLY A 18 12.66 9.00 -11.73
CA GLY A 18 12.86 10.02 -12.78
C GLY A 18 11.83 11.15 -12.76
N ILE A 19 11.05 11.29 -11.68
CA ILE A 19 10.03 12.34 -11.51
C ILE A 19 10.68 13.66 -11.08
N LEU A 20 11.78 13.58 -10.33
CA LEU A 20 12.52 14.73 -9.80
C LEU A 20 13.99 14.65 -10.19
N ILE A 21 14.52 15.72 -10.76
CA ILE A 21 15.94 15.87 -11.05
C ILE A 21 16.56 16.67 -9.90
N ASN A 22 17.35 16.01 -9.06
CA ASN A 22 18.03 16.65 -7.94
C ASN A 22 19.44 17.11 -8.37
N THR A 23 19.68 18.42 -8.38
CA THR A 23 21.00 19.04 -8.65
C THR A 23 21.63 19.67 -7.40
N LEU A 24 20.99 19.55 -6.23
CA LEU A 24 21.40 20.17 -4.97
C LEU A 24 22.41 19.32 -4.18
N GLY A 25 23.06 18.35 -4.83
CA GLY A 25 24.11 17.52 -4.24
C GLY A 25 23.60 16.38 -3.35
N SER A 26 22.65 16.63 -2.44
CA SER A 26 22.04 15.59 -1.58
C SER A 26 20.51 15.65 -1.55
N ASP A 27 19.87 14.53 -1.18
CA ASP A 27 18.41 14.44 -1.09
C ASP A 27 17.87 15.22 0.11
N GLU A 28 18.68 15.37 1.15
CA GLU A 28 18.41 16.19 2.33
C GLU A 28 18.33 17.68 1.98
N GLN A 29 19.30 18.19 1.23
CA GLN A 29 19.32 19.60 0.81
C GLN A 29 18.13 19.92 -0.12
N ALA A 30 17.76 18.98 -0.98
CA ALA A 30 16.56 19.13 -1.80
C ALA A 30 15.29 19.14 -0.94
N ALA A 31 15.12 18.20 -0.01
CA ALA A 31 13.96 18.16 0.87
C ALA A 31 13.85 19.45 1.70
N GLU A 32 14.95 19.93 2.27
CA GLU A 32 14.98 21.16 3.05
C GLU A 32 14.58 22.37 2.22
N LEU A 33 15.10 22.52 1.00
CA LEU A 33 14.71 23.61 0.10
C LEU A 33 13.21 23.56 -0.23
N PHE A 34 12.68 22.38 -0.57
CA PHE A 34 11.26 22.22 -0.88
C PHE A 34 10.37 22.53 0.34
N ASN A 35 10.77 22.08 1.53
CA ASN A 35 10.05 22.36 2.77
C ASN A 35 10.11 23.84 3.15
N GLN A 36 11.25 24.51 2.94
CA GLN A 36 11.37 25.95 3.14
C GLN A 36 10.49 26.72 2.15
N ILE A 37 10.44 26.34 0.87
CA ILE A 37 9.54 26.98 -0.10
C ILE A 37 8.08 26.74 0.31
N ALA A 38 7.75 25.52 0.73
CA ALA A 38 6.39 25.14 1.06
C ALA A 38 5.89 25.80 2.35
N SER A 39 6.73 26.05 3.35
CA SER A 39 6.37 26.76 4.58
C SER A 39 5.95 28.21 4.36
N HIS A 40 6.42 28.84 3.27
CA HIS A 40 6.04 30.19 2.87
C HIS A 40 4.81 30.22 1.94
N LEU A 41 4.34 29.06 1.48
CA LEU A 41 3.17 28.92 0.62
C LEU A 41 1.96 28.53 1.45
N LYS A 42 0.82 29.20 1.23
CA LYS A 42 -0.44 28.72 1.81
C LYS A 42 -0.77 27.34 1.23
N PRO A 43 -1.08 26.34 2.07
CA PRO A 43 -1.53 25.04 1.59
C PRO A 43 -2.79 25.23 0.75
N ASP A 44 -2.69 24.92 -0.54
CA ASP A 44 -3.85 24.86 -1.42
C ASP A 44 -4.34 23.40 -1.51
N PRO A 45 -5.47 23.06 -0.88
CA PRO A 45 -6.02 21.72 -0.94
C PRO A 45 -6.48 21.33 -2.35
N TYR A 46 -6.68 22.31 -3.23
CA TYR A 46 -7.05 22.12 -4.64
C TYR A 46 -5.86 21.92 -5.57
N ALA A 47 -4.64 22.16 -5.07
CA ALA A 47 -3.43 21.92 -5.83
C ALA A 47 -3.35 20.45 -6.26
N TYR A 48 -3.19 20.24 -7.56
CA TYR A 48 -3.05 18.91 -8.19
C TYR A 48 -4.26 17.97 -8.01
N ILE A 49 -5.45 18.47 -7.64
CA ILE A 49 -6.64 17.60 -7.44
C ILE A 49 -6.95 16.74 -8.66
N GLN A 50 -6.85 17.29 -9.87
CA GLN A 50 -7.13 16.52 -11.08
C GLN A 50 -6.15 15.35 -11.26
N VAL A 51 -4.88 15.57 -10.92
CA VAL A 51 -3.84 14.55 -11.00
C VAL A 51 -4.06 13.49 -9.91
N LYS A 52 -4.30 13.91 -8.66
CA LYS A 52 -4.61 13.00 -7.54
C LYS A 52 -5.83 12.14 -7.85
N SER A 53 -6.92 12.76 -8.30
CA SER A 53 -8.16 12.08 -8.68
C SER A 53 -7.96 11.09 -9.83
N SER A 54 -7.15 11.45 -10.83
CA SER A 54 -6.84 10.56 -11.95
C SER A 54 -6.05 9.33 -11.50
N ILE A 55 -5.02 9.51 -10.66
CA ILE A 55 -4.23 8.42 -10.08
C ILE A 55 -5.13 7.52 -9.23
N GLU A 56 -5.93 8.10 -8.32
CA GLU A 56 -6.85 7.35 -7.48
C GLU A 56 -7.86 6.55 -8.29
N LYS A 57 -8.38 7.12 -9.39
CA LYS A 57 -9.34 6.44 -10.26
C LYS A 57 -8.72 5.22 -10.92
N GLU A 58 -7.49 5.31 -11.43
CA GLU A 58 -6.81 4.16 -12.04
C GLU A 58 -6.48 3.08 -11.00
N HIS A 59 -5.96 3.46 -9.83
CA HIS A 59 -5.73 2.51 -8.73
C HIS A 59 -7.03 1.83 -8.28
N ARG A 60 -8.11 2.60 -8.13
CA ARG A 60 -9.43 2.07 -7.75
C ARG A 60 -9.97 1.10 -8.79
N LYS A 61 -9.75 1.34 -10.09
CA LYS A 61 -10.13 0.40 -11.14
C LYS A 61 -9.37 -0.92 -11.02
N VAL A 62 -8.06 -0.88 -10.75
CA VAL A 62 -7.24 -2.08 -10.56
C VAL A 62 -7.73 -2.87 -9.34
N ILE A 63 -7.94 -2.20 -8.19
CA ILE A 63 -8.46 -2.84 -6.97
C ILE A 63 -9.83 -3.46 -7.23
N ARG A 64 -10.75 -2.74 -7.90
CA ARG A 64 -12.08 -3.27 -8.23
C ARG A 64 -12.01 -4.48 -9.16
N LYS A 65 -11.10 -4.49 -10.14
CA LYS A 65 -10.88 -5.66 -11.02
C LYS A 65 -10.38 -6.86 -10.24
N TRP A 66 -9.37 -6.68 -9.38
CA TRP A 66 -8.86 -7.74 -8.53
C TRP A 66 -9.92 -8.27 -7.58
N LEU A 67 -10.69 -7.40 -6.94
CA LEU A 67 -11.77 -7.78 -6.05
C LEU A 67 -12.87 -8.53 -6.80
N ALA A 68 -13.25 -8.10 -8.01
CA ALA A 68 -14.23 -8.80 -8.84
C ALA A 68 -13.72 -10.18 -9.29
N MET A 69 -12.44 -10.30 -9.65
CA MET A 69 -11.82 -11.57 -10.00
C MET A 69 -11.79 -12.53 -8.80
N TRP A 70 -11.41 -12.01 -7.64
CA TRP A 70 -11.43 -12.74 -6.37
C TRP A 70 -12.85 -13.20 -6.08
N LEU A 71 -13.81 -12.28 -5.98
CA LEU A 71 -15.21 -12.61 -5.75
C LEU A 71 -15.73 -13.67 -6.73
N ARG A 72 -15.40 -13.57 -8.02
CA ARG A 72 -15.78 -14.55 -9.04
C ARG A 72 -15.14 -15.93 -8.80
N VAL A 73 -13.89 -16.02 -8.37
CA VAL A 73 -13.23 -17.31 -8.09
C VAL A 73 -13.79 -17.93 -6.80
N TYR A 74 -13.92 -17.14 -5.74
CA TYR A 74 -14.36 -17.62 -4.42
C TYR A 74 -15.87 -17.90 -4.35
N PHE A 75 -16.72 -17.08 -4.98
CA PHE A 75 -18.17 -17.29 -5.02
C PHE A 75 -18.64 -18.22 -6.15
N LYS A 76 -17.75 -18.67 -7.06
CA LYS A 76 -18.12 -19.72 -8.04
C LYS A 76 -18.21 -21.11 -7.40
N SER A 77 -17.52 -21.35 -6.28
CA SER A 77 -17.71 -22.53 -5.46
C SER A 77 -17.57 -22.17 -3.98
N PRO A 78 -18.60 -21.54 -3.39
CA PRO A 78 -18.56 -21.14 -1.97
C PRO A 78 -18.33 -22.36 -1.07
N ILE A 79 -18.85 -23.53 -1.47
CA ILE A 79 -18.69 -24.79 -0.75
C ILE A 79 -17.23 -25.26 -0.73
N ALA A 80 -16.53 -25.20 -1.87
CA ALA A 80 -15.13 -25.64 -1.93
C ALA A 80 -14.20 -24.74 -1.10
N PHE A 81 -14.45 -23.43 -1.08
CA PHE A 81 -13.67 -22.51 -0.25
C PHE A 81 -13.90 -22.72 1.24
N VAL A 82 -15.17 -22.89 1.65
CA VAL A 82 -15.51 -23.21 3.06
C VAL A 82 -14.86 -24.52 3.47
N ALA A 83 -14.96 -25.56 2.63
CA ALA A 83 -14.33 -26.85 2.88
C ALA A 83 -12.80 -26.73 3.03
N ALA A 84 -12.12 -26.05 2.09
CA ALA A 84 -10.67 -25.86 2.14
C ALA A 84 -10.23 -25.08 3.40
N THR A 85 -10.95 -24.02 3.74
CA THR A 85 -10.67 -23.22 4.96
C THR A 85 -10.85 -24.08 6.22
N PHE A 86 -11.93 -24.86 6.27
CA PHE A 86 -12.20 -25.78 7.37
C PHE A 86 -11.10 -26.85 7.49
N THR A 87 -10.65 -27.42 6.37
CA THR A 87 -9.53 -28.37 6.33
C THR A 87 -8.26 -27.73 6.88
N ILE A 88 -7.90 -26.52 6.46
CA ILE A 88 -6.70 -25.82 6.95
C ILE A 88 -6.76 -25.61 8.46
N ILE A 89 -7.91 -25.17 8.99
CA ILE A 89 -8.12 -24.98 10.43
C ILE A 89 -7.97 -26.31 11.17
N LEU A 90 -8.58 -27.37 10.65
CA LEU A 90 -8.49 -28.71 11.25
C LEU A 90 -7.04 -29.20 11.28
N THR A 91 -6.31 -29.02 10.18
CA THR A 91 -4.88 -29.39 10.08
C THR A 91 -4.04 -28.58 11.06
N ALA A 92 -4.31 -27.29 11.23
CA ALA A 92 -3.61 -26.46 12.21
C ALA A 92 -3.84 -26.96 13.64
N ILE A 93 -5.08 -27.30 13.99
CA ILE A 93 -5.43 -27.87 15.29
C ILE A 93 -4.72 -29.22 15.49
N GLN A 94 -4.80 -30.12 14.51
CA GLN A 94 -4.13 -31.43 14.55
C GLN A 94 -2.62 -31.30 14.73
N THR A 95 -1.99 -30.37 14.00
CA THR A 95 -0.56 -30.11 14.11
C THR A 95 -0.20 -29.55 15.48
N TYR A 96 -1.03 -28.64 16.01
CA TYR A 96 -0.85 -28.07 17.33
C TYR A 96 -0.96 -29.12 18.44
N THR A 97 -1.98 -29.98 18.41
CA THR A 97 -2.15 -31.05 19.40
C THR A 97 -1.10 -32.15 19.27
N ALA A 98 -0.57 -32.41 18.07
CA ALA A 98 0.53 -33.36 17.87
C ALA A 98 1.87 -32.82 18.41
N LEU A 99 2.12 -31.52 18.29
CA LEU A 99 3.34 -30.88 18.81
C LEU A 99 3.27 -30.59 20.31
N PHE A 100 2.10 -30.23 20.81
CA PHE A 100 1.80 -30.02 22.22
C PHE A 100 0.76 -31.06 22.66
N PRO A 101 1.13 -32.34 22.81
CA PRO A 101 0.22 -33.33 23.34
C PRO A 101 -0.26 -32.84 24.70
N LEU A 102 -1.58 -32.66 24.85
CA LEU A 102 -2.17 -32.34 26.13
C LEU A 102 -1.72 -33.44 27.09
N LYS A 103 -0.87 -33.04 28.05
CA LYS A 103 -0.39 -33.92 29.09
C LYS A 103 -1.58 -34.26 29.97
N ASP A 104 -2.18 -35.41 29.69
CA ASP A 104 -3.23 -35.99 30.53
C ASP A 104 -2.73 -36.01 31.99
N ARG A 105 -3.54 -35.45 32.87
CA ARG A 105 -3.39 -35.50 34.32
C ARG A 105 -4.68 -36.05 34.90
#